data_AF-A0A7G9NZB8-F1
#
_entry.id   AF-A0A7G9NZB8-F1
#
_cell.length_a   1.000
_cell.length_b   1.000
_cell.length_c   1.000
_cell.angle_alpha   90.00
_cell.angle_beta   90.00
_cell.angle_gamma   90.00
#
_symmetry.space_group_name_H-M   'P 1'
#
loop_
_entity.id
_entity.type
_entity.pdbx_description
1 polymer ?
#
loop_
_entity_poly.entity_id
_entity_poly.type
_entity_poly.pdbx_seq_one_letter_code
_entity_poly.pdbx_strand_id
1 'polypeptide(L)'
;MSRDSCGYVLWEFTVYMLGKCLNEQARRSRVYGLTHLGEQSQRQLCKMLDLPIFKQNIPDVDWELYGWVCFRHRAAVLKTITEPIQPASIKRRLRTTMPQLRISANNVRDIIYQFRDRGIVRPVKPRMRAHLRYELTNLGKQLQSLLKNVETLKFTAYDSAMRGGKA
;
A
#
# COMPACT_ATOMS: atom_id res chain seq x y z
N MET A 1 -1.05 4.86 -20.47
CA MET A 1 -0.24 6.00 -19.94
C MET A 1 1.10 5.45 -19.47
N SER A 2 2.22 6.01 -19.93
CA SER A 2 3.54 5.57 -19.44
C SER A 2 3.77 6.10 -18.02
N ARG A 3 4.68 5.48 -17.24
CA ARG A 3 5.02 5.96 -15.89
C ARG A 3 5.55 7.39 -15.90
N ASP A 4 6.18 7.80 -17.01
CA ASP A 4 6.75 9.13 -17.17
C ASP A 4 5.65 10.20 -17.31
N SER A 5 4.51 9.84 -17.91
CA SER A 5 3.34 10.73 -18.02
C SER A 5 2.75 11.08 -16.66
N CYS A 6 2.61 10.10 -15.75
CA CYS A 6 2.04 10.34 -14.42
C CYS A 6 3.01 11.12 -13.52
N GLY A 7 4.31 10.89 -13.65
CA GLY A 7 5.33 11.63 -12.89
C GLY A 7 5.30 13.12 -13.21
N TYR A 8 5.18 13.47 -14.50
CA TYR A 8 5.08 14.86 -14.95
C TYR A 8 3.83 15.57 -14.42
N VAL A 9 2.65 14.93 -14.54
CA VAL A 9 1.39 15.51 -14.01
C VAL A 9 1.47 15.73 -12.49
N LEU A 10 2.02 14.78 -11.74
CA LEU A 10 2.18 14.93 -10.29
C LEU A 10 3.19 16.03 -9.92
N TRP A 11 4.23 16.22 -10.73
CA TRP A 11 5.17 17.32 -10.57
C TRP A 11 4.46 18.67 -10.80
N GLU A 12 3.70 18.83 -11.87
CA GLU A 12 2.92 20.05 -12.13
C GLU A 12 1.94 20.35 -11.00
N PHE A 13 1.20 19.33 -10.52
CA PHE A 13 0.32 19.48 -9.37
C PHE A 13 1.04 19.99 -8.12
N THR A 14 2.28 19.55 -7.92
CA THR A 14 3.10 20.00 -6.79
C THR A 14 3.58 21.44 -6.99
N VAL A 15 4.02 21.80 -8.20
CA VAL A 15 4.48 23.15 -8.56
C VAL A 15 3.37 24.18 -8.39
N TYR A 16 2.14 23.86 -8.81
CA TYR A 16 0.98 24.73 -8.68
C TYR A 16 0.27 24.60 -7.32
N MET A 17 0.89 23.93 -6.34
CA MET A 17 0.35 23.72 -5.00
C MET A 17 -1.03 23.05 -4.98
N LEU A 18 -1.40 22.30 -6.01
CA LEU A 18 -2.64 21.52 -6.10
C LEU A 18 -2.51 20.16 -5.40
N GLY A 19 -1.30 19.60 -5.37
CA GLY A 19 -0.99 18.34 -4.70
C GLY A 19 0.23 18.46 -3.80
N LYS A 20 0.36 17.52 -2.85
CA LYS A 20 1.53 17.38 -1.99
C LYS A 20 1.91 15.91 -1.81
N CYS A 21 3.20 15.64 -1.64
CA CYS A 21 3.70 14.32 -1.29
C CYS A 21 3.40 14.07 0.19
N LEU A 22 2.69 12.99 0.52
CA LEU A 22 2.34 12.63 1.90
C LEU A 22 3.47 11.90 2.63
N ASN A 23 4.43 11.33 1.89
CA ASN A 23 5.64 10.68 2.39
C ASN A 23 6.87 11.26 1.70
N GLU A 24 7.23 12.49 2.07
CA GLU A 24 8.26 13.30 1.41
C GLU A 24 9.63 12.60 1.34
N GLN A 25 9.95 11.77 2.33
CA GLN A 25 11.23 11.06 2.39
C GLN A 25 11.28 9.81 1.49
N ALA A 26 10.14 9.41 0.92
CA ALA A 26 10.06 8.24 0.08
C ALA A 26 10.72 8.47 -1.30
N ARG A 27 11.75 7.67 -1.62
CA ARG A 27 12.35 7.63 -2.96
C ARG A 27 11.55 6.77 -3.95
N ARG A 28 10.73 5.86 -3.45
CA ARG A 28 9.86 4.95 -4.24
C ARG A 28 8.51 4.84 -3.54
N SER A 29 7.46 4.58 -4.31
CA SER A 29 6.08 4.51 -3.79
C SER A 29 5.65 5.79 -3.07
N ARG A 30 5.95 6.94 -3.68
CA ARG A 30 5.44 8.24 -3.22
C ARG A 30 3.92 8.26 -3.30
N VAL A 31 3.30 8.77 -2.25
CA VAL A 31 1.86 8.95 -2.15
C VAL A 31 1.59 10.44 -2.25
N TYR A 32 0.66 10.82 -3.11
CA TYR A 32 0.25 12.20 -3.29
C TYR A 32 -1.19 12.36 -2.84
N GLY A 33 -1.47 13.47 -2.15
CA GLY A 33 -2.82 13.91 -1.81
C GLY A 33 -3.06 15.31 -2.35
N LEU A 34 -4.33 15.70 -2.51
CA LEU A 34 -4.67 17.08 -2.84
C LEU A 34 -4.38 18.00 -1.65
N THR A 35 -4.00 19.24 -1.95
CA THR A 35 -4.00 20.32 -0.97
C THR A 35 -5.40 20.91 -0.86
N HIS A 36 -5.60 21.86 0.06
CA HIS A 36 -6.87 22.59 0.13
C HIS A 36 -7.19 23.31 -1.19
N LEU A 37 -6.19 23.93 -1.83
CA LEU A 37 -6.34 24.55 -3.14
C LEU A 37 -6.71 23.52 -4.21
N GLY A 38 -6.02 22.38 -4.24
CA GLY A 38 -6.34 21.28 -5.16
C GLY A 38 -7.75 20.73 -5.00
N GLU A 39 -8.24 20.60 -3.77
CA GLU A 39 -9.62 20.21 -3.49
C GLU A 39 -10.64 21.24 -4.00
N GLN A 40 -10.37 22.53 -3.80
CA GLN A 40 -11.24 23.60 -4.32
C GLN A 40 -11.26 23.59 -5.86
N SER A 41 -10.09 23.51 -6.49
CA SER A 41 -9.96 23.41 -7.95
C SER A 41 -10.69 22.18 -8.50
N GLN A 42 -10.57 21.04 -7.84
CA GLN A 42 -11.31 19.83 -8.21
C GLN A 42 -12.83 20.06 -8.14
N ARG A 43 -13.34 20.63 -7.03
CA ARG A 43 -14.78 20.89 -6.87
C ARG A 43 -15.30 21.83 -7.95
N GLN A 44 -14.53 22.87 -8.28
CA GLN A 44 -14.89 23.82 -9.34
C GLN A 44 -14.90 23.14 -10.71
N LEU A 45 -13.86 22.37 -11.05
CA LEU A 45 -13.77 21.62 -12.30
C LEU A 45 -14.93 20.62 -12.44
N CYS A 46 -15.21 19.85 -11.38
CA CYS A 46 -16.33 18.92 -11.36
C CYS A 46 -17.67 19.62 -11.59
N LYS A 47 -17.91 20.77 -10.94
CA LYS A 47 -19.13 21.56 -11.13
C LYS A 47 -19.25 22.09 -12.57
N MET A 48 -18.15 22.57 -13.15
CA MET A 48 -18.14 23.11 -14.53
C MET A 48 -18.41 22.03 -15.58
N LEU A 49 -17.97 20.80 -15.33
CA LEU A 49 -18.09 19.68 -16.26
C LEU A 49 -19.26 18.74 -15.94
N ASP A 50 -20.12 19.09 -14.97
CA ASP A 50 -21.20 18.24 -14.45
C ASP A 50 -20.73 16.82 -14.04
N LEU A 51 -19.56 16.76 -13.41
CA LEU A 51 -18.96 15.52 -12.92
C LEU A 51 -19.20 15.34 -11.41
N PRO A 52 -19.32 14.08 -10.93
CA PRO A 52 -19.43 13.81 -9.51
C PRO A 52 -18.16 14.25 -8.77
N ILE A 53 -18.35 14.91 -7.61
CA ILE A 53 -17.24 15.30 -6.74
C ILE A 53 -16.61 14.03 -6.14
N PHE A 54 -15.32 13.84 -6.40
CA PHE A 54 -14.59 12.72 -5.83
C PHE A 54 -14.16 13.04 -4.40
N LYS A 55 -14.89 12.52 -3.41
CA LYS A 55 -14.54 12.70 -2.00
C LYS A 55 -13.36 11.79 -1.65
N GLN A 56 -12.18 12.37 -1.45
CA GLN A 56 -11.03 11.61 -0.97
C GLN A 56 -11.18 11.34 0.54
N ASN A 57 -11.43 10.08 0.90
CA ASN A 57 -11.23 9.62 2.27
C ASN A 57 -9.76 9.23 2.41
N ILE A 58 -8.91 10.21 2.73
CA ILE A 58 -7.51 9.97 3.07
C ILE A 58 -7.51 9.34 4.47
N PRO A 59 -7.10 8.07 4.62
CA PRO A 59 -7.08 7.43 5.93
C PRO A 59 -6.04 8.10 6.82
N ASP A 60 -6.36 8.23 8.11
CA ASP A 60 -5.40 8.68 9.13
C ASP A 60 -4.37 7.58 9.38
N VAL A 61 -3.27 7.65 8.62
CA VAL A 61 -2.21 6.65 8.56
C VAL A 61 -0.87 7.38 8.49
N ASP A 62 0.12 6.82 9.18
CA ASP A 62 1.52 7.20 8.98
C ASP A 62 1.97 6.81 7.56
N TRP A 63 2.01 7.81 6.67
CA TRP A 63 2.37 7.65 5.27
C TRP A 63 3.84 7.31 5.05
N GLU A 64 4.72 7.70 5.97
CA GLU A 64 6.14 7.32 5.95
C GLU A 64 6.28 5.82 6.25
N LEU A 65 5.59 5.34 7.29
CA LEU A 65 5.52 3.92 7.60
C LEU A 65 4.91 3.12 6.45
N TYR A 66 3.83 3.62 5.84
CA TYR A 66 3.23 3.02 4.65
C TYR A 66 4.24 2.91 3.49
N GLY A 67 4.96 3.99 3.19
CA GLY A 67 6.01 4.01 2.18
C GLY A 67 7.10 2.97 2.46
N TRP A 68 7.51 2.84 3.73
CA TRP A 68 8.48 1.85 4.17
C TRP A 68 7.98 0.40 4.01
N VAL A 69 6.69 0.14 4.26
CA VAL A 69 6.08 -1.18 4.06
C VAL A 69 5.92 -1.52 2.58
N CYS A 70 5.72 -0.54 1.70
CA CYS A 70 5.49 -0.74 0.26
C CYS A 70 6.65 -1.42 -0.49
N PHE A 71 7.82 -1.60 0.13
CA PHE A 71 8.90 -2.37 -0.47
C PHE A 71 8.51 -3.84 -0.69
N ARG A 72 8.83 -4.37 -1.87
CA ARG A 72 8.35 -5.67 -2.39
C ARG A 72 8.31 -6.81 -1.36
N HIS A 73 9.41 -7.03 -0.63
CA HIS A 73 9.50 -8.12 0.36
C HIS A 73 8.64 -7.85 1.60
N ARG A 74 8.67 -6.63 2.13
CA ARG A 74 7.85 -6.24 3.30
C ARG A 74 6.37 -6.32 2.97
N ALA A 75 5.95 -5.75 1.84
CA ALA A 75 4.58 -5.81 1.36
C ALA A 75 4.10 -7.27 1.22
N ALA A 76 4.92 -8.15 0.61
CA ALA A 76 4.57 -9.56 0.45
C ALA A 76 4.45 -10.29 1.79
N VAL A 77 5.40 -10.08 2.72
CA VAL A 77 5.34 -10.65 4.07
C VAL A 77 4.08 -10.16 4.80
N LEU A 78 3.79 -8.85 4.79
CA LEU A 78 2.63 -8.28 5.48
C LEU A 78 1.32 -8.86 4.94
N LYS A 79 1.17 -8.97 3.61
CA LYS A 79 -0.02 -9.55 2.97
C LYS A 79 -0.26 -11.02 3.32
N THR A 80 0.79 -11.76 3.66
CA THR A 80 0.72 -13.19 3.96
C THR A 80 0.22 -13.47 5.38
N ILE A 81 0.30 -12.49 6.29
CA ILE A 81 -0.14 -12.62 7.67
C ILE A 81 -1.66 -12.38 7.75
N THR A 82 -2.44 -13.44 7.61
CA THR A 82 -3.91 -13.40 7.74
C THR A 82 -4.40 -13.91 9.10
N GLU A 83 -3.56 -14.65 9.82
CA GLU A 83 -3.80 -15.20 11.14
C GLU A 83 -2.45 -15.38 11.88
N PRO A 84 -2.45 -15.70 13.19
CA PRO A 84 -1.21 -15.96 13.92
C PRO A 84 -0.34 -17.01 13.23
N ILE A 85 0.83 -16.59 12.76
CA ILE A 85 1.69 -17.39 11.86
C ILE A 85 3.16 -17.33 12.28
N GLN A 86 3.92 -18.39 11.94
CA GLN A 86 5.36 -18.44 12.15
C GLN A 86 6.12 -17.91 10.93
N PRO A 87 7.32 -17.32 11.10
CA PRO A 87 8.16 -16.89 9.98
C PRO A 87 8.42 -17.99 8.92
N ALA A 88 8.65 -19.23 9.36
CA ALA A 88 8.84 -20.36 8.45
C ALA A 88 7.60 -20.63 7.58
N SER A 89 6.41 -20.54 8.17
CA SER A 89 5.14 -20.70 7.46
C SER A 89 4.89 -19.57 6.47
N ILE A 90 5.26 -18.32 6.81
CA ILE A 90 5.21 -17.19 5.87
C ILE A 90 6.07 -17.49 4.64
N LYS A 91 7.31 -17.93 4.84
CA LYS A 91 8.21 -18.28 3.71
C LYS A 91 7.61 -19.37 2.82
N ARG A 92 7.03 -20.41 3.43
CA ARG A 92 6.37 -21.51 2.70
C ARG A 92 5.19 -21.00 1.88
N ARG A 93 4.34 -20.13 2.45
CA ARG A 93 3.21 -19.51 1.73
C ARG A 93 3.69 -18.65 0.57
N LEU A 94 4.66 -17.77 0.80
CA LEU A 94 5.23 -16.91 -0.25
C LEU A 94 5.81 -17.71 -1.41
N ARG A 95 6.42 -18.87 -1.16
CA ARG A 95 6.92 -19.76 -2.23
C ARG A 95 5.78 -20.27 -3.12
N THR A 96 4.61 -20.52 -2.54
CA THR A 96 3.43 -21.01 -3.26
C THR A 96 2.68 -19.88 -3.96
N THR A 97 2.43 -18.76 -3.27
CA THR A 97 1.61 -17.65 -3.79
C THR A 97 2.39 -16.70 -4.70
N MET A 98 3.71 -16.60 -4.51
CA MET A 98 4.58 -15.68 -5.25
C MET A 98 5.91 -16.36 -5.61
N PRO A 99 5.93 -17.38 -6.49
CA PRO A 99 7.13 -18.16 -6.79
C PRO A 99 8.29 -17.31 -7.36
N GLN A 100 7.98 -16.20 -8.02
CA GLN A 100 8.96 -15.24 -8.56
C GLN A 100 9.61 -14.34 -7.50
N LEU A 101 9.18 -14.42 -6.23
CA LEU A 101 9.73 -13.64 -5.13
C LEU A 101 10.91 -14.38 -4.47
N ARG A 102 12.12 -13.94 -4.80
CA ARG A 102 13.37 -14.45 -4.19
C ARG A 102 13.59 -13.83 -2.80
N ILE A 103 13.05 -14.47 -1.77
CA ILE A 103 13.21 -14.06 -0.36
C ILE A 103 13.75 -15.22 0.49
N SER A 104 14.76 -14.99 1.33
CA SER A 104 15.33 -16.04 2.20
C SER A 104 14.53 -16.20 3.51
N ALA A 105 14.70 -17.33 4.20
CA ALA A 105 14.07 -17.52 5.52
C ALA A 105 14.59 -16.53 6.58
N ASN A 106 15.88 -16.17 6.52
CA ASN A 106 16.47 -15.12 7.37
C ASN A 106 15.79 -13.78 7.11
N ASN A 107 15.65 -13.38 5.84
CA ASN A 107 15.01 -12.11 5.49
C ASN A 107 13.57 -12.02 5.98
N VAL A 108 12.80 -13.12 5.93
CA VAL A 108 11.45 -13.16 6.52
C VAL A 108 11.49 -12.94 8.03
N ARG A 109 12.42 -13.57 8.76
CA ARG A 109 12.58 -13.35 10.21
C ARG A 109 12.92 -11.90 10.52
N ASP A 110 13.87 -11.31 9.80
CA ASP A 110 14.30 -9.93 9.99
C ASP A 110 13.16 -8.95 9.74
N ILE A 111 12.37 -9.17 8.69
CA ILE A 111 11.18 -8.35 8.40
C ILE A 111 10.17 -8.45 9.55
N ILE A 112 9.93 -9.65 10.10
CA ILE A 112 9.01 -9.82 11.22
C ILE A 112 9.51 -9.08 12.47
N TYR A 113 10.82 -9.11 12.76
CA TYR A 113 11.37 -8.31 13.86
C TYR A 113 11.20 -6.82 13.61
N GLN A 114 11.52 -6.34 12.40
CA GLN A 114 11.31 -4.93 12.03
C GLN A 114 9.84 -4.51 12.11
N PHE A 115 8.90 -5.39 11.78
CA PHE A 115 7.47 -5.16 11.93
C PHE A 115 7.05 -5.10 13.39
N ARG A 116 7.60 -5.97 14.24
CA ARG A 116 7.32 -5.98 15.67
C ARG A 116 7.82 -4.68 16.31
N ASP A 117 9.04 -4.27 15.99
CA ASP A 117 9.66 -3.07 16.54
C ASP A 117 8.94 -1.78 16.10
N ARG A 118 8.16 -1.84 15.00
CA ARG A 118 7.29 -0.76 14.49
C ARG A 118 5.82 -0.91 14.89
N GLY A 119 5.49 -1.87 15.76
CA GLY A 119 4.11 -2.08 16.21
C GLY A 119 3.14 -2.60 15.14
N ILE A 120 3.63 -3.11 14.00
CA ILE A 120 2.81 -3.68 12.91
C ILE A 120 2.33 -5.09 13.27
N VAL A 121 3.19 -5.87 13.93
CA VAL A 121 2.85 -7.21 14.42
C VAL A 121 3.12 -7.33 15.91
N ARG A 122 2.43 -8.26 16.56
CA ARG A 122 2.72 -8.63 17.95
C ARG A 122 2.93 -10.13 18.10
N PRO A 123 3.81 -10.55 19.03
CA PRO A 123 3.98 -11.96 19.33
C PRO A 123 2.75 -12.53 20.04
N VAL A 124 2.38 -13.76 19.68
CA VAL A 124 1.31 -14.53 20.31
C VAL A 124 1.84 -15.91 20.63
N LYS A 125 1.66 -16.36 21.88
CA LYS A 125 1.92 -17.73 22.30
C LYS A 125 0.57 -18.47 22.37
N PRO A 126 0.24 -19.31 21.39
CA PRO A 126 -0.94 -20.16 21.50
C PRO A 126 -0.75 -21.12 22.67
N ARG A 127 -1.80 -21.36 23.46
CA ARG A 127 -1.79 -22.46 24.44
C ARG A 127 -1.40 -23.76 23.71
N MET A 128 -0.47 -24.51 24.28
CA MET A 128 0.02 -25.81 23.77
C MET A 128 0.91 -25.80 22.52
N ARG A 129 1.54 -24.67 22.14
CA ARG A 129 2.52 -24.66 21.03
C ARG A 129 3.88 -24.13 21.49
N ALA A 130 4.95 -24.86 21.13
CA ALA A 130 6.32 -24.53 21.51
C ALA A 130 6.87 -23.26 20.84
N HIS A 131 6.39 -22.93 19.64
CA HIS A 131 6.96 -21.89 18.80
C HIS A 131 6.11 -20.61 18.76
N LEU A 132 6.78 -19.48 18.91
CA LEU A 132 6.18 -18.14 18.86
C LEU A 132 5.53 -17.86 17.50
N ARG A 133 4.35 -17.26 17.53
CA ARG A 133 3.62 -16.80 16.35
C ARG A 133 3.50 -15.28 16.35
N TYR A 134 3.19 -14.72 15.20
CA TYR A 134 3.00 -13.29 15.04
C TYR A 134 1.67 -13.04 14.35
N GLU A 135 0.95 -12.04 14.84
CA GLU A 135 -0.30 -11.57 14.25
C GLU A 135 -0.25 -10.07 14.03
N LEU A 136 -1.13 -9.57 13.15
CA LEU A 136 -1.26 -8.14 12.88
C LEU A 136 -1.90 -7.40 14.07
N THR A 137 -1.33 -6.26 14.42
CA THR A 137 -2.00 -5.25 15.25
C THR A 137 -3.07 -4.50 14.43
N ASN A 138 -3.79 -3.56 15.04
CA ASN A 138 -4.74 -2.70 14.31
C ASN A 138 -4.02 -1.88 13.22
N LEU A 139 -2.86 -1.30 13.55
CA LEU A 139 -2.00 -0.63 12.59
C LEU A 139 -1.58 -1.56 11.44
N GLY A 140 -1.15 -2.79 11.76
CA GLY A 140 -0.80 -3.77 10.74
C GLY A 140 -1.95 -4.14 9.82
N LYS A 141 -3.18 -4.26 10.34
CA LYS A 141 -4.40 -4.50 9.56
C LYS A 141 -4.73 -3.33 8.64
N GLN A 142 -4.64 -2.10 9.14
CA GLN A 142 -4.84 -0.88 8.33
C GLN A 142 -3.85 -0.84 7.17
N LEU A 143 -2.54 -0.99 7.44
CA LEU A 143 -1.51 -1.01 6.40
C LEU A 143 -1.71 -2.16 5.40
N GLN A 144 -2.08 -3.36 5.88
CA GLN A 144 -2.37 -4.48 5.00
C GLN A 144 -3.56 -4.20 4.07
N SER A 145 -4.62 -3.56 4.59
CA SER A 145 -5.79 -3.17 3.79
C SER A 145 -5.42 -2.20 2.68
N LEU A 146 -4.63 -1.16 2.99
CA LEU A 146 -4.14 -0.20 1.99
C LEU A 146 -3.39 -0.90 0.86
N LEU A 147 -2.47 -1.81 1.20
CA LEU A 147 -1.69 -2.54 0.19
C LEU A 147 -2.54 -3.47 -0.69
N LYS A 148 -3.64 -4.02 -0.16
CA LYS A 148 -4.55 -4.89 -0.91
C LYS A 148 -5.43 -4.05 -1.86
N ASN A 149 -5.96 -2.93 -1.37
CA ASN A 149 -6.84 -2.05 -2.16
C ASN A 149 -6.14 -1.44 -3.38
N VAL A 150 -4.84 -1.14 -3.27
CA VAL A 150 -4.03 -0.65 -4.41
C VAL A 150 -3.94 -1.68 -5.54
N GLU A 151 -3.97 -2.98 -5.25
CA GLU A 151 -3.95 -4.02 -6.29
C GLU A 151 -5.32 -4.21 -6.95
N THR A 152 -6.40 -4.10 -6.17
CA THR A 152 -7.77 -4.15 -6.70
C THR A 152 -8.02 -3.02 -7.70
N LEU A 153 -7.55 -1.80 -7.41
CA LEU A 153 -7.68 -0.65 -8.32
C LEU A 153 -6.85 -0.78 -9.61
N LYS A 154 -5.72 -1.51 -9.57
CA LYS A 154 -4.94 -1.82 -10.77
C LYS A 154 -5.67 -2.80 -11.69
N PHE A 155 -6.51 -3.66 -11.14
CA PHE A 155 -7.27 -4.64 -11.90
C PHE A 155 -8.47 -4.00 -12.61
N THR A 156 -9.22 -3.13 -11.92
CA THR A 156 -10.39 -2.45 -12.51
C THR A 156 -10.03 -1.44 -13.60
N ALA A 157 -8.93 -0.68 -13.45
CA ALA A 157 -8.46 0.24 -14.48
C ALA A 157 -7.99 -0.48 -15.77
N TYR A 158 -7.53 -1.72 -15.66
CA TYR A 158 -7.12 -2.53 -16.80
C TYR A 158 -8.33 -3.12 -17.55
N ASP A 159 -9.36 -3.56 -16.82
CA ASP A 159 -10.59 -4.10 -17.42
C ASP A 159 -11.44 -3.03 -18.12
N SER A 160 -11.51 -1.81 -17.59
CA SER A 160 -12.22 -0.70 -18.26
C SER A 160 -11.53 -0.23 -19.54
N ALA A 161 -10.18 -0.29 -19.60
CA ALA A 161 -9.41 0.07 -20.78
C ALA A 161 -9.53 -0.99 -21.91
N MET A 162 -9.73 -2.26 -21.57
CA MET A 162 -9.90 -3.34 -22.55
C MET A 162 -11.32 -3.47 -23.13
N ARG A 163 -12.34 -2.90 -22.46
CA ARG A 163 -13.74 -2.93 -22.94
C ARG A 163 -14.15 -1.69 -23.77
N GLY A 164 -13.36 -0.62 -23.75
CA GLY A 164 -13.61 0.60 -24.55
C GLY A 164 -13.12 0.54 -25.99
N GLY A 165 -12.60 -0.60 -26.45
CA GLY A 165 -12.03 -0.79 -27.79
C GLY A 165 -12.91 -1.60 -28.73
N LYS A 166 -14.19 -1.26 -28.88
CA LYS A 166 -15.03 -1.59 -30.04
C LYS A 166 -16.03 -0.47 -30.27
N ALA A 167 -15.69 0.44 -31.17
CA ALA A 167 -16.65 1.17 -31.99
C ALA A 167 -16.69 0.46 -33.34
#